data_AF-A0A950MGZ0-F1
#
_entry.id   AF-A0A950MGZ0-F1
#
_cell.length_a   1.000
_cell.length_b   1.000
_cell.length_c   1.000
_cell.angle_alpha   90.00
_cell.angle_beta   90.00
_cell.angle_gamma   90.00
#
_symmetry.space_group_name_H-M   'P 1'
#
loop_
_entity.id
_entity.type
_entity.pdbx_description
1 polymer ?
#
loop_
_entity_poly.entity_id
_entity_poly.type
_entity_poly.pdbx_seq_one_letter_code
_entity_poly.pdbx_strand_id
1 'polypeptide(L)'
;MAKASGVAAEGLIEGNFTHGPSGIHYTLLLRNGQAWMMYQRSAAAKGPPLDGEQVLSYYIGSGRRGRTYLFEKNGFWFEAPVNYYTKKRLWDMAPNYGATTSMPATLAVDSNCLHCHASEVQKALPEARNRYAGAPFLAAGVACASCHGDGSQHVATQGRGPIVNPAKLAPAQRDSVCLQCHLEGDVAIYRAGKSL
;
A
#
# COMPACT_ATOMS: atom_id res chain seq x y z
N MET A 1 0.91 -13.39 -4.11
CA MET A 1 0.82 -12.01 -4.61
C MET A 1 -0.62 -11.54 -4.79
N ALA A 2 -1.58 -12.42 -5.11
CA ALA A 2 -3.01 -12.07 -5.21
C ALA A 2 -3.62 -11.40 -3.96
N LYS A 3 -3.08 -11.64 -2.76
CA LYS A 3 -3.50 -10.98 -1.51
C LYS A 3 -2.55 -9.88 -1.05
N ALA A 4 -1.77 -9.29 -1.97
CA ALA A 4 -0.81 -8.24 -1.63
C ALA A 4 -1.46 -6.89 -1.33
N SER A 5 -2.72 -6.70 -1.73
CA SER A 5 -3.58 -5.60 -1.31
C SER A 5 -5.04 -6.04 -1.30
N GLY A 6 -5.94 -5.19 -0.83
CA GLY A 6 -7.39 -5.40 -0.83
C GLY A 6 -8.12 -4.37 0.01
N VAL A 7 -9.44 -4.53 0.15
CA VAL A 7 -10.27 -3.67 1.00
C VAL A 7 -9.83 -3.81 2.45
N ALA A 8 -9.62 -2.68 3.15
CA ALA A 8 -9.07 -2.68 4.50
C ALA A 8 -9.91 -3.52 5.47
N ALA A 9 -11.24 -3.40 5.42
CA ALA A 9 -12.17 -4.11 6.31
C ALA A 9 -12.07 -5.65 6.21
N GLU A 10 -11.78 -6.20 5.03
CA GLU A 10 -11.66 -7.65 4.82
C GLU A 10 -10.32 -8.21 5.30
N GLY A 11 -9.31 -7.35 5.45
CA GLY A 11 -7.95 -7.73 5.79
C GLY A 11 -7.42 -7.05 7.05
N LEU A 12 -8.28 -6.42 7.85
CA LEU A 12 -7.87 -5.67 9.02
C LEU A 12 -7.32 -6.62 10.08
N ILE A 13 -6.16 -6.24 10.60
CA ILE A 13 -5.61 -6.76 11.83
C ILE A 13 -5.96 -5.69 12.86
N GLU A 14 -6.74 -6.05 13.88
CA GLU A 14 -7.08 -5.12 14.95
C GLU A 14 -5.96 -5.06 16.00
N GLY A 15 -5.86 -3.96 16.71
CA GLY A 15 -4.88 -3.81 17.78
C GLY A 15 -4.60 -2.37 18.15
N ASN A 16 -3.66 -2.19 19.07
CA ASN A 16 -3.26 -0.88 19.55
C ASN A 16 -1.75 -0.79 19.75
N PHE A 17 -1.24 0.44 19.78
CA PHE A 17 0.18 0.75 19.91
C PHE A 17 0.38 2.14 20.49
N THR A 18 1.21 2.26 21.52
CA THR A 18 1.64 3.57 22.04
C THR A 18 3.06 3.85 21.59
N HIS A 19 3.26 4.89 20.79
CA HIS A 19 4.57 5.32 20.37
C HIS A 19 5.27 6.12 21.48
N GLY A 20 6.32 5.55 22.08
CA GLY A 20 7.00 6.14 23.25
C GLY A 20 7.55 7.56 23.04
N PRO A 21 8.26 7.86 21.94
CA PRO A 21 8.79 9.19 21.66
C PRO A 21 7.73 10.29 21.50
N SER A 22 6.66 10.03 20.73
CA SER A 22 5.60 11.03 20.50
C SER A 22 4.49 11.02 21.55
N GLY A 23 4.35 9.96 22.32
CA GLY A 23 3.25 9.75 23.27
C GLY A 23 1.90 9.52 22.61
N ILE A 24 1.85 9.25 21.30
CA ILE A 24 0.60 9.01 20.58
C ILE A 24 0.19 7.55 20.76
N HIS A 25 -1.04 7.33 21.18
CA HIS A 25 -1.70 6.04 21.20
C HIS A 25 -2.52 5.85 19.93
N TYR A 26 -2.25 4.77 19.20
CA TYR A 26 -2.97 4.36 18.00
C TYR A 26 -3.84 3.16 18.32
N THR A 27 -5.06 3.13 17.79
CA THR A 27 -5.94 1.95 17.83
C THR A 27 -6.48 1.70 16.43
N LEU A 28 -6.40 0.46 15.96
CA LEU A 28 -6.99 0.00 14.71
C LEU A 28 -8.09 -1.00 15.03
N LEU A 29 -9.29 -0.74 14.53
CA LEU A 29 -10.48 -1.56 14.83
C LEU A 29 -11.48 -1.55 13.69
N LEU A 30 -12.34 -2.57 13.65
CA LEU A 30 -13.49 -2.62 12.77
C LEU A 30 -14.69 -1.98 13.47
N ARG A 31 -15.32 -0.97 12.85
CA ARG A 31 -16.52 -0.30 13.35
C ARG A 31 -17.53 -0.17 12.22
N ASN A 32 -18.70 -0.79 12.39
CA ASN A 32 -19.80 -0.80 11.42
C ASN A 32 -19.37 -1.31 10.02
N GLY A 33 -18.58 -2.38 9.97
CA GLY A 33 -18.09 -2.97 8.72
C GLY A 33 -16.98 -2.18 8.03
N GLN A 34 -16.48 -1.11 8.64
CA GLN A 34 -15.41 -0.27 8.10
C GLN A 34 -14.17 -0.35 9.01
N ALA A 35 -12.98 -0.31 8.40
CA ALA A 35 -11.73 -0.26 9.13
C ALA A 35 -11.39 1.18 9.54
N TRP A 36 -10.99 1.37 10.79
CA TRP A 36 -10.65 2.66 11.36
C TRP A 36 -9.29 2.64 12.02
N MET A 37 -8.58 3.77 11.94
CA MET A 37 -7.44 4.11 12.78
C MET A 37 -7.80 5.32 13.63
N MET A 38 -7.77 5.16 14.95
CA MET A 38 -7.89 6.25 15.91
C MET A 38 -6.50 6.59 16.45
N TYR A 39 -6.23 7.87 16.72
CA TYR A 39 -4.97 8.32 17.27
C TYR A 39 -5.18 9.44 18.28
N GLN A 40 -4.57 9.29 19.46
CA GLN A 40 -4.79 10.19 20.58
C GLN A 40 -3.50 10.48 21.34
N ARG A 41 -3.37 11.70 21.86
CA ARG A 41 -2.34 12.10 22.80
C ARG A 41 -2.95 13.05 23.82
N SER A 42 -2.93 12.65 25.09
CA SER A 42 -3.43 13.50 26.19
C SER A 42 -2.56 14.73 26.41
N ALA A 43 -3.12 15.80 26.99
CA ALA A 43 -2.36 17.01 27.34
C ALA A 43 -1.21 16.77 28.35
N ALA A 44 -1.27 15.69 29.14
CA ALA A 44 -0.22 15.30 30.07
C ALA A 44 0.95 14.53 29.41
N ALA A 45 0.85 14.23 28.12
CA ALA A 45 1.86 13.47 27.36
C ALA A 45 2.85 14.40 26.64
N LYS A 46 3.81 13.79 25.92
CA LYS A 46 4.91 14.49 25.24
C LYS A 46 4.43 15.21 23.97
N GLY A 47 3.88 16.42 24.13
CA GLY A 47 3.49 17.33 23.04
C GLY A 47 2.05 17.84 23.17
N PRO A 48 1.59 18.68 22.21
CA PRO A 48 0.22 19.21 22.26
C PRO A 48 -0.82 18.08 22.20
N PRO A 49 -1.99 18.27 22.83
CA PRO A 49 -3.06 17.30 22.76
C PRO A 49 -3.46 17.04 21.31
N LEU A 50 -3.78 15.78 21.02
CA LEU A 50 -4.17 15.31 19.70
C LEU A 50 -5.31 14.31 19.87
N ASP A 51 -6.33 14.42 19.04
CA ASP A 51 -7.41 13.45 18.94
C ASP A 51 -7.89 13.44 17.50
N GLY A 52 -8.14 12.25 16.96
CA GLY A 52 -8.59 12.09 15.59
C GLY A 52 -8.80 10.64 15.21
N GLU A 53 -9.54 10.48 14.13
CA GLU A 53 -9.84 9.20 13.52
C GLU A 53 -9.73 9.29 12.01
N GLN A 54 -9.39 8.17 11.38
CA GLN A 54 -9.20 8.07 9.95
C GLN A 54 -9.79 6.76 9.46
N VAL A 55 -10.60 6.86 8.41
CA VAL A 55 -11.11 5.70 7.68
C VAL A 55 -9.97 5.09 6.87
N LEU A 56 -9.81 3.77 7.02
CA LEU A 56 -8.86 2.99 6.22
C LEU A 56 -9.62 2.35 5.07
N SER A 57 -9.20 2.63 3.83
CA SER A 57 -9.89 2.15 2.63
C SER A 57 -9.30 0.84 2.13
N TYR A 58 -7.96 0.73 2.13
CA TYR A 58 -7.25 -0.44 1.60
C TYR A 58 -6.17 -0.93 2.56
N TYR A 59 -5.80 -2.21 2.47
CA TYR A 59 -4.55 -2.70 3.04
C TYR A 59 -3.51 -2.91 1.93
N ILE A 60 -2.24 -2.73 2.29
CA ILE A 60 -1.07 -3.14 1.51
C ILE A 60 -0.26 -4.13 2.34
N GLY A 61 0.21 -5.19 1.70
CA GLY A 61 0.96 -6.28 2.31
C GLY A 61 0.11 -7.53 2.53
N SER A 62 0.66 -8.68 2.12
CA SER A 62 0.04 -10.00 2.28
C SER A 62 -0.07 -10.49 3.72
N GLY A 63 0.48 -9.75 4.68
CA GLY A 63 0.55 -10.19 6.07
C GLY A 63 1.62 -11.26 6.32
N ARG A 64 2.43 -11.65 5.32
CA ARG A 64 3.54 -12.61 5.54
C ARG A 64 4.76 -11.97 6.21
N ARG A 65 5.05 -10.70 5.89
CA ARG A 65 6.14 -9.91 6.48
C ARG A 65 5.58 -8.83 7.39
N GLY A 66 4.64 -8.08 6.86
CA GLY A 66 3.83 -7.11 7.58
C GLY A 66 2.63 -6.68 6.76
N ARG A 67 1.88 -5.75 7.33
CA ARG A 67 0.70 -5.14 6.72
C ARG A 67 0.60 -3.69 7.16
N THR A 68 0.25 -2.85 6.21
CA THR A 68 -0.10 -1.44 6.41
C THR A 68 -1.46 -1.16 5.76
N TYR A 69 -1.97 0.05 5.97
CA TYR A 69 -3.28 0.48 5.51
C TYR A 69 -3.20 1.84 4.84
N LEU A 70 -4.06 2.05 3.85
CA LEU A 70 -4.15 3.30 3.12
C LEU A 70 -5.41 4.04 3.52
N PHE A 71 -5.29 5.34 3.60
CA PHE A 71 -6.40 6.25 3.80
C PHE A 71 -6.33 7.43 2.84
N GLU A 72 -7.47 8.06 2.63
CA GLU A 72 -7.63 9.22 1.78
C GLU A 72 -7.97 10.45 2.64
N LYS A 73 -7.42 11.61 2.24
CA LYS A 73 -7.74 12.91 2.80
C LYS A 73 -7.64 14.00 1.74
N ASN A 74 -8.76 14.64 1.40
CA ASN A 74 -8.87 15.75 0.44
C ASN A 74 -8.33 15.43 -0.99
N GLY A 75 -8.54 14.22 -1.47
CA GLY A 75 -8.04 13.66 -2.72
C GLY A 75 -6.64 13.07 -2.65
N PHE A 76 -5.95 13.18 -1.51
CA PHE A 76 -4.59 12.69 -1.32
C PHE A 76 -4.59 11.36 -0.56
N TRP A 77 -3.78 10.43 -1.02
CA TRP A 77 -3.67 9.09 -0.45
C TRP A 77 -2.41 8.94 0.38
N PHE A 78 -2.56 8.29 1.53
CA PHE A 78 -1.51 8.14 2.52
C PHE A 78 -1.51 6.74 3.14
N GLU A 79 -0.33 6.25 3.48
CA GLU A 79 -0.13 5.05 4.29
C GLU A 79 -0.28 5.41 5.78
N ALA A 80 -0.83 4.49 6.56
CA ALA A 80 -0.91 4.58 8.01
C ALA A 80 0.49 4.70 8.62
N PRO A 81 0.68 5.52 9.66
CA PRO A 81 1.98 5.70 10.31
C PRO A 81 2.43 4.49 11.13
N VAL A 82 1.55 3.51 11.32
CA VAL A 82 1.78 2.31 12.11
C VAL A 82 1.47 1.07 11.28
N ASN A 83 2.35 0.07 11.39
CA ASN A 83 2.34 -1.14 10.60
C ASN A 83 2.30 -2.36 11.52
N TYR A 84 1.63 -3.42 11.08
CA TYR A 84 1.69 -4.71 11.75
C TYR A 84 2.87 -5.53 11.21
N TYR A 85 3.76 -5.98 12.10
CA TYR A 85 4.94 -6.76 11.76
C TYR A 85 4.75 -8.23 12.16
N THR A 86 4.40 -9.07 11.19
CA THR A 86 3.94 -10.46 11.43
C THR A 86 4.92 -11.33 12.20
N LYS A 87 6.23 -11.28 11.86
CA LYS A 87 7.24 -12.10 12.54
C LYS A 87 7.35 -11.75 14.03
N LYS A 88 7.23 -10.46 14.36
CA LYS A 88 7.29 -9.94 15.73
C LYS A 88 5.92 -9.96 16.43
N ARG A 89 4.83 -10.13 15.67
CA ARG A 89 3.44 -10.10 16.14
C ARG A 89 3.10 -8.83 16.92
N LEU A 90 3.58 -7.69 16.41
CA LEU A 90 3.38 -6.40 17.06
C LEU A 90 3.08 -5.30 16.05
N TRP A 91 2.45 -4.26 16.56
CA TRP A 91 2.34 -2.97 15.92
C TRP A 91 3.56 -2.13 16.26
N ASP A 92 4.11 -1.46 15.25
CA ASP A 92 5.19 -0.49 15.42
C ASP A 92 5.03 0.63 14.37
N MET A 93 5.81 1.68 14.51
CA MET A 93 5.87 2.73 13.51
C MET A 93 6.31 2.18 12.14
N ALA A 94 5.87 2.86 11.09
CA ALA A 94 6.43 2.67 9.76
C ALA A 94 7.97 2.89 9.78
N PRO A 95 8.73 2.21 8.89
CA PRO A 95 10.18 2.35 8.83
C PRO A 95 10.61 3.82 8.76
N ASN A 96 11.69 4.17 9.47
CA ASN A 96 12.24 5.53 9.62
C ASN A 96 11.42 6.52 10.46
N TYR A 97 10.29 6.11 11.06
CA TYR A 97 9.49 6.99 11.93
C TYR A 97 9.57 6.65 13.43
N GLY A 98 10.38 5.68 13.84
CA GLY A 98 10.50 5.27 15.25
C GLY A 98 11.08 6.32 16.21
N ALA A 99 11.62 7.43 15.69
CA ALA A 99 12.14 8.54 16.50
C ALA A 99 11.28 9.82 16.42
N THR A 100 10.15 9.79 15.71
CA THR A 100 9.30 10.99 15.55
C THR A 100 8.67 11.43 16.87
N THR A 101 8.65 12.73 17.15
CA THR A 101 8.06 13.31 18.38
C THR A 101 6.67 13.90 18.14
N SER A 102 6.27 14.02 16.89
CA SER A 102 4.94 14.44 16.44
C SER A 102 4.29 13.34 15.62
N MET A 103 2.98 13.49 15.33
CA MET A 103 2.35 12.64 14.34
C MET A 103 3.13 12.79 13.04
N PRO A 104 3.70 11.70 12.49
CA PRO A 104 4.58 11.81 11.33
C PRO A 104 3.82 12.43 10.17
N ALA A 105 4.56 13.18 9.34
CA ALA A 105 4.02 13.67 8.08
C ALA A 105 3.42 12.48 7.32
N THR A 106 2.24 12.68 6.75
CA THR A 106 1.49 11.60 6.13
C THR A 106 2.34 10.90 5.06
N LEU A 107 2.41 9.57 5.12
CA LEU A 107 3.23 8.76 4.22
C LEU A 107 2.57 8.74 2.83
N ALA A 108 2.99 9.62 1.93
CA ALA A 108 2.38 9.76 0.61
C ALA A 108 2.39 8.44 -0.19
N VAL A 109 1.21 7.98 -0.61
CA VAL A 109 1.06 6.78 -1.46
C VAL A 109 1.44 7.15 -2.89
N ASP A 110 2.56 6.63 -3.36
CA ASP A 110 3.04 6.83 -4.72
C ASP A 110 2.67 5.64 -5.61
N SER A 111 2.38 5.90 -6.89
CA SER A 111 2.03 4.85 -7.86
C SER A 111 3.13 3.79 -8.00
N ASN A 112 4.39 4.16 -7.81
CA ASN A 112 5.51 3.22 -7.90
C ASN A 112 5.50 2.20 -6.75
N CYS A 113 5.06 2.59 -5.56
CA CYS A 113 4.86 1.65 -4.46
C CYS A 113 3.72 0.68 -4.79
N LEU A 114 2.64 1.19 -5.39
CA LEU A 114 1.46 0.38 -5.70
C LEU A 114 1.69 -0.62 -6.82
N HIS A 115 2.58 -0.35 -7.78
CA HIS A 115 2.81 -1.22 -8.94
C HIS A 115 3.21 -2.66 -8.52
N CYS A 116 3.91 -2.80 -7.40
CA CYS A 116 4.34 -4.10 -6.87
C CYS A 116 3.31 -4.76 -5.93
N HIS A 117 2.32 -4.00 -5.47
CA HIS A 117 1.43 -4.40 -4.38
C HIS A 117 -0.05 -4.47 -4.78
N ALA A 118 -0.43 -3.82 -5.88
CA ALA A 118 -1.76 -3.73 -6.45
C ALA A 118 -1.68 -3.76 -7.98
N SER A 119 -2.84 -3.82 -8.64
CA SER A 119 -2.95 -3.88 -10.10
C SER A 119 -3.89 -2.81 -10.62
N GLU A 120 -3.75 -2.47 -11.90
CA GLU A 120 -4.48 -1.36 -12.52
C GLU A 120 -4.27 -0.06 -11.72
N VAL A 121 -3.01 0.18 -11.34
CA VAL A 121 -2.59 1.38 -10.61
C VAL A 121 -2.92 2.60 -11.45
N GLN A 122 -3.63 3.53 -10.83
CA GLN A 122 -4.09 4.73 -11.51
C GLN A 122 -2.93 5.72 -11.64
N LYS A 123 -2.97 6.55 -12.69
CA LYS A 123 -2.01 7.63 -12.86
C LYS A 123 -2.31 8.73 -11.83
N ALA A 124 -1.27 9.19 -11.13
CA ALA A 124 -1.39 10.34 -10.26
C ALA A 124 -1.69 11.63 -11.05
N LEU A 125 -2.43 12.55 -10.44
CA LEU A 125 -2.73 13.87 -10.99
C LEU A 125 -1.48 14.76 -11.00
N PRO A 126 -1.36 15.71 -11.95
CA PRO A 126 -0.14 16.52 -12.12
C PRO A 126 0.28 17.29 -10.86
N GLU A 127 -0.70 17.76 -10.08
CA GLU A 127 -0.49 18.52 -8.84
C GLU A 127 0.23 17.76 -7.72
N ALA A 128 0.14 16.42 -7.65
CA ALA A 128 0.81 15.65 -6.61
C ALA A 128 0.88 14.14 -6.91
N ARG A 129 2.03 13.53 -6.57
CA ARG A 129 2.32 12.10 -6.78
C ARG A 129 1.37 11.12 -6.07
N ASN A 130 0.68 11.58 -5.02
CA ASN A 130 -0.25 10.78 -4.23
C ASN A 130 -1.69 11.27 -4.33
N ARG A 131 -2.00 12.07 -5.36
CA ARG A 131 -3.36 12.50 -5.65
C ARG A 131 -3.86 11.78 -6.89
N TYR A 132 -5.08 11.26 -6.83
CA TYR A 132 -5.69 10.49 -7.91
C TYR A 132 -7.11 11.01 -8.14
N ALA A 133 -7.69 10.73 -9.31
CA ALA A 133 -9.08 11.07 -9.59
C ALA A 133 -10.09 10.26 -8.73
N GLY A 134 -9.64 9.18 -8.11
CA GLY A 134 -10.44 8.31 -7.25
C GLY A 134 -9.56 7.34 -6.46
N ALA A 135 -9.89 6.05 -6.49
CA ALA A 135 -9.04 5.00 -5.91
C ALA A 135 -7.67 4.96 -6.62
N PRO A 136 -6.58 4.67 -5.90
CA PRO A 136 -5.24 4.72 -6.46
C PRO A 136 -4.89 3.44 -7.27
N PHE A 137 -5.75 2.41 -7.21
CA PHE A 137 -5.70 1.19 -8.00
C PHE A 137 -7.11 0.61 -8.16
N LEU A 138 -7.36 -0.19 -9.19
CA LEU A 138 -8.69 -0.79 -9.45
C LEU A 138 -8.76 -2.30 -9.15
N ALA A 139 -7.61 -2.97 -9.09
CA ALA A 139 -7.53 -4.39 -8.80
C ALA A 139 -6.59 -4.69 -7.63
N ALA A 140 -7.08 -5.50 -6.70
CA ALA A 140 -6.34 -5.93 -5.52
C ALA A 140 -5.26 -6.98 -5.87
N GLY A 141 -4.12 -6.91 -5.18
CA GLY A 141 -2.97 -7.77 -5.40
C GLY A 141 -2.34 -7.61 -6.78
N VAL A 142 -1.48 -8.56 -7.13
CA VAL A 142 -0.86 -8.67 -8.47
C VAL A 142 -1.75 -9.56 -9.34
N ALA A 143 -2.40 -8.96 -10.31
CA ALA A 143 -3.40 -9.56 -11.19
C ALA A 143 -2.76 -10.24 -12.40
N CYS A 144 -3.56 -10.95 -13.20
CA CYS A 144 -3.09 -11.70 -14.37
C CYS A 144 -2.28 -10.79 -15.32
N ALA A 145 -2.79 -9.59 -15.59
CA ALA A 145 -2.19 -8.63 -16.51
C ALA A 145 -0.80 -8.14 -16.06
N SER A 146 -0.47 -8.20 -14.77
CA SER A 146 0.86 -7.82 -14.28
C SER A 146 1.97 -8.70 -14.83
N CYS A 147 1.68 -9.96 -15.19
CA CYS A 147 2.64 -10.86 -15.82
C CYS A 147 2.33 -11.13 -17.30
N HIS A 148 1.06 -11.10 -17.66
CA HIS A 148 0.57 -11.51 -18.98
C HIS A 148 0.28 -10.35 -19.93
N GLY A 149 0.39 -9.10 -19.45
CA GLY A 149 0.04 -7.90 -20.22
C GLY A 149 -1.47 -7.79 -20.46
N ASP A 150 -1.85 -7.03 -21.49
CA ASP A 150 -3.25 -6.91 -21.90
C ASP A 150 -3.80 -8.27 -22.39
N GLY A 151 -4.72 -8.83 -21.62
CA GLY A 151 -5.41 -10.09 -21.91
C GLY A 151 -6.82 -9.91 -22.46
N SER A 152 -7.24 -8.70 -22.82
CA SER A 152 -8.62 -8.39 -23.23
C SER A 152 -9.11 -9.28 -24.38
N GLN A 153 -8.31 -9.44 -25.44
CA GLN A 153 -8.63 -10.31 -26.57
C GLN A 153 -8.71 -11.79 -26.16
N HIS A 154 -7.80 -12.24 -25.30
CA HIS A 154 -7.78 -13.60 -24.78
C HIS A 154 -9.07 -13.91 -23.99
N VAL A 155 -9.50 -13.00 -23.11
CA VAL A 155 -10.75 -13.14 -22.35
C VAL A 155 -11.97 -13.11 -23.28
N ALA A 156 -12.04 -12.15 -24.21
CA ALA A 156 -13.17 -11.98 -25.14
C ALA A 156 -13.40 -13.22 -26.03
N THR A 157 -12.34 -13.99 -26.30
CA THR A 157 -12.39 -15.20 -27.12
C THR A 157 -12.40 -16.48 -26.30
N GLN A 158 -12.75 -16.41 -25.01
CA GLN A 158 -12.82 -17.54 -24.08
C GLN A 158 -11.51 -18.35 -24.05
N GLY A 159 -10.38 -17.65 -24.05
CA GLY A 159 -9.05 -18.23 -23.94
C GLY A 159 -8.38 -18.63 -25.27
N ARG A 160 -9.05 -18.42 -26.42
CA ARG A 160 -8.49 -18.78 -27.73
C ARG A 160 -7.55 -17.73 -28.31
N GLY A 161 -7.69 -16.47 -27.90
CA GLY A 161 -6.89 -15.35 -28.33
C GLY A 161 -5.48 -15.38 -27.74
N PRO A 162 -4.51 -14.69 -28.38
CA PRO A 162 -3.14 -14.66 -27.90
C PRO A 162 -3.06 -13.97 -26.54
N ILE A 163 -2.15 -14.46 -25.70
CA ILE A 163 -1.74 -13.81 -24.45
C ILE A 163 -0.26 -14.11 -24.22
N VAL A 164 0.47 -13.18 -23.61
CA VAL A 164 1.87 -13.44 -23.24
C VAL A 164 1.89 -14.64 -22.32
N ASN A 165 2.76 -15.61 -22.59
CA ASN A 165 3.05 -16.69 -21.66
C ASN A 165 4.50 -16.54 -21.19
N PRO A 166 4.76 -16.11 -19.94
CA PRO A 166 6.11 -15.92 -19.44
C PRO A 166 7.01 -17.16 -19.59
N ALA A 167 6.44 -18.37 -19.55
CA ALA A 167 7.21 -19.62 -19.74
C ALA A 167 7.74 -19.80 -21.17
N LYS A 168 7.18 -19.08 -22.16
CA LYS A 168 7.60 -19.12 -23.57
C LYS A 168 8.50 -17.95 -23.99
N LEU A 169 8.77 -17.01 -23.07
CA LEU A 169 9.62 -15.85 -23.36
C LEU A 169 11.11 -16.25 -23.35
N ALA A 170 11.94 -15.50 -24.08
CA ALA A 170 13.39 -15.60 -23.96
C ALA A 170 13.82 -15.32 -22.51
N PRO A 171 14.92 -15.92 -22.00
CA PRO A 171 15.29 -15.83 -20.59
C PRO A 171 15.29 -14.41 -20.03
N ALA A 172 15.93 -13.45 -20.72
CA ALA A 172 15.97 -12.06 -20.26
C ALA A 172 14.58 -11.42 -20.16
N GLN A 173 13.67 -11.70 -21.10
CA GLN A 173 12.30 -11.17 -21.07
C GLN A 173 11.46 -11.81 -19.98
N ARG A 174 11.60 -13.12 -19.77
CA ARG A 174 10.93 -13.84 -18.68
C ARG A 174 11.35 -13.30 -17.32
N ASP A 175 12.65 -13.14 -17.10
CA ASP A 175 13.17 -12.62 -15.84
C ASP A 175 12.75 -11.17 -15.63
N SER A 176 12.71 -10.36 -16.70
CA SER A 176 12.20 -8.98 -16.65
C SER A 176 10.78 -8.88 -16.12
N VAL A 177 9.90 -9.87 -16.37
CA VAL A 177 8.53 -9.88 -15.80
C VAL A 177 8.57 -9.94 -14.28
N CYS A 178 9.42 -10.82 -13.72
CA CYS A 178 9.55 -10.98 -12.27
C CYS A 178 10.26 -9.78 -11.62
N LEU A 179 11.27 -9.25 -12.32
CA LEU A 179 12.09 -8.14 -11.88
C LEU A 179 11.37 -6.79 -11.96
N GLN A 180 10.14 -6.70 -12.48
CA GLN A 180 9.33 -5.49 -12.27
C GLN A 180 9.09 -5.20 -10.78
N CYS A 181 9.02 -6.26 -9.95
CA CYS A 181 8.77 -6.16 -8.51
C CYS A 181 9.94 -6.64 -7.66
N HIS A 182 10.67 -7.66 -8.11
CA HIS A 182 11.75 -8.31 -7.36
C HIS A 182 13.13 -7.90 -7.84
N LEU A 183 13.28 -6.67 -8.33
CA LEU A 183 14.59 -6.13 -8.66
C LEU A 183 15.32 -5.75 -7.37
N GLU A 184 16.34 -6.53 -7.02
CA GLU A 184 17.28 -6.17 -5.97
C GLU A 184 18.23 -5.09 -6.51
N GLY A 185 18.07 -3.87 -6.00
CA GLY A 185 19.01 -2.77 -6.20
C GLY A 185 19.01 -1.88 -4.97
N ASP A 186 20.16 -1.29 -4.64
CA ASP A 186 20.29 -0.40 -3.48
C ASP A 186 19.41 0.85 -3.62
N VAL A 187 19.11 1.24 -4.87
CA VAL A 187 18.27 2.39 -5.24
C VAL A 187 17.50 2.08 -6.53
N ALA A 188 16.21 2.43 -6.58
CA ALA A 188 15.44 2.47 -7.82
C ALA A 188 15.52 3.88 -8.43
N ILE A 189 16.13 4.01 -9.61
CA ILE A 189 16.19 5.26 -10.38
C ILE A 189 15.33 5.11 -11.62
N TYR A 190 14.20 5.82 -11.65
CA TYR A 190 13.31 5.84 -12.81
C TYR A 190 13.85 6.78 -13.89
N ARG A 191 13.66 6.39 -15.16
CA ARG A 191 13.94 7.29 -16.29
C ARG A 191 12.86 8.37 -16.33
N ALA A 192 13.26 9.62 -16.57
CA ALA A 192 12.32 10.73 -16.74
C ALA A 192 11.25 10.38 -17.79
N GLY A 193 9.97 10.60 -17.44
CA GLY A 193 8.83 10.27 -18.30
C GLY A 193 8.47 8.78 -18.39
N LYS A 194 9.13 7.90 -17.63
CA LYS A 194 8.76 6.48 -17.53
C LYS A 194 8.37 6.13 -16.10
N SER A 195 7.18 5.56 -15.91
CA SER A 195 6.87 4.76 -14.74
C SER A 195 7.17 3.29 -15.04
N LEU A 196 7.20 2.45 -14.00
CA LEU A 196 6.91 1.03 -14.17
C LEU A 196 5.54 0.86 -14.85
#